data_AF-A0A349HKS6-F1
#
_entry.id   AF-A0A349HKS6-F1
#
_cell.length_a   1.000
_cell.length_b   1.000
_cell.length_c   1.000
_cell.angle_alpha   90.00
_cell.angle_beta   90.00
_cell.angle_gamma   90.00
#
_symmetry.space_group_name_H-M   'P 1'
#
loop_
_entity.id
_entity.type
_entity.pdbx_description
1 polymer ?
#
loop_
_entity_poly.entity_id
_entity_poly.type
_entity_poly.pdbx_seq_one_letter_code
_entity_poly.pdbx_strand_id
1 'polypeptide(L)'
;MKSKSIFVKLLRLRREYGMFWGLISGFIYMTLVFISGIIGYMWLEGWNLLNSFYMVVITLSTVGFMEVLPLSDDGRLFTSLLILGGVG
;
A
#
# COMPACT_ATOMS: atom_id res chain seq x y z
N MET A 1 9.97 14.77 27.48
CA MET A 1 8.89 15.78 27.46
C MET A 1 8.53 16.37 26.07
N LYS A 2 9.06 15.89 24.92
CA LYS A 2 8.76 16.45 23.57
C LYS A 2 7.59 15.79 22.80
N SER A 3 7.18 14.58 23.17
CA SER A 3 6.19 13.77 22.43
C SER A 3 4.77 14.38 22.38
N LYS A 4 4.34 15.09 23.44
CA LYS A 4 2.99 15.69 23.50
C LYS A 4 2.77 16.81 22.46
N SER A 5 3.83 17.42 21.90
CA SER A 5 3.72 18.54 20.94
C SER A 5 3.32 18.11 19.53
N ILE A 6 3.82 16.96 19.06
CA ILE A 6 3.54 16.47 17.69
C ILE A 6 2.09 16.02 17.58
N PHE A 7 1.59 15.31 18.59
CA PHE A 7 0.20 14.83 18.64
C PHE A 7 -0.80 16.00 18.62
N VAL A 8 -0.52 17.07 19.38
CA VAL A 8 -1.38 18.27 19.40
C VAL A 8 -1.30 19.05 18.08
N LYS A 9 -0.12 19.11 17.44
CA LYS A 9 0.02 19.71 16.10
C LYS A 9 -0.76 18.93 15.03
N LEU A 10 -0.74 17.60 15.08
CA LEU A 10 -1.53 16.73 14.19
C LEU A 10 -3.04 16.93 14.41
N LEU A 11 -3.48 17.08 15.66
CA LEU A 11 -4.88 17.37 15.98
C LEU A 11 -5.31 18.77 15.50
N ARG A 12 -4.42 19.77 15.54
CA ARG A 12 -4.68 21.09 14.96
C ARG A 12 -4.73 21.04 13.44
N LEU A 13 -3.79 20.37 12.77
CA LEU A 13 -3.82 20.17 11.32
C LEU A 13 -5.12 19.47 10.88
N ARG A 14 -5.54 18.41 11.58
CA ARG A 14 -6.83 17.74 11.30
C ARG A 14 -8.02 18.69 11.39
N ARG A 15 -8.00 19.64 12.34
CA ARG A 15 -9.07 20.64 12.54
C ARG A 15 -9.05 21.75 11.48
N GLU A 16 -7.88 22.04 10.91
CA GLU A 16 -7.66 23.11 9.93
C GLU A 16 -7.93 22.65 8.49
N TYR A 17 -7.53 21.41 8.13
CA TYR A 17 -7.72 20.85 6.79
C TYR A 17 -9.06 20.13 6.57
N GLY A 18 -9.88 19.97 7.62
CA GLY A 18 -11.26 19.47 7.53
C GLY A 18 -11.41 18.19 6.67
N MET A 19 -12.23 18.27 5.63
CA MET A 19 -12.50 17.16 4.70
C MET A 19 -11.25 16.68 3.92
N PHE A 20 -10.30 17.58 3.64
CA PHE A 20 -9.08 17.24 2.90
C PHE A 20 -8.13 16.33 3.69
N TRP A 21 -8.24 16.32 5.03
CA TRP A 21 -7.42 15.43 5.87
C TRP A 21 -7.71 13.95 5.59
N GLY A 22 -8.98 13.61 5.32
CA GLY A 22 -9.38 12.25 4.93
C GLY A 22 -8.74 11.82 3.61
N LEU A 23 -8.81 12.69 2.60
CA LEU A 23 -8.22 12.45 1.28
C LEU A 23 -6.70 12.27 1.37
N ILE A 24 -6.01 13.13 2.12
CA ILE A 24 -4.57 13.01 2.33
C ILE A 24 -4.23 11.70 3.05
N SER A 25 -4.98 11.33 4.09
CA SER A 25 -4.74 10.07 4.80
C SER A 25 -4.98 8.84 3.93
N GLY A 26 -6.02 8.85 3.09
CA GLY A 26 -6.32 7.77 2.15
C GLY A 26 -5.24 7.63 1.07
N PHE A 27 -4.79 8.76 0.51
CA PHE A 27 -3.70 8.75 -0.47
C PHE A 27 -2.38 8.23 0.11
N ILE A 28 -2.04 8.64 1.34
CA ILE A 28 -0.86 8.15 2.06
C ILE A 28 -1.00 6.65 2.31
N TYR A 29 -2.15 6.19 2.80
CA TYR A 29 -2.42 4.78 3.03
C TYR A 29 -2.26 3.95 1.75
N MET A 30 -2.91 4.36 0.66
CA MET A 30 -2.81 3.66 -0.63
C MET A 30 -1.38 3.63 -1.15
N THR A 31 -0.63 4.74 -1.03
CA THR A 31 0.78 4.79 -1.41
C THR A 31 1.62 3.79 -0.60
N LEU A 32 1.38 3.68 0.71
CA LEU A 32 2.07 2.71 1.57
C LEU A 32 1.74 1.27 1.19
N VAL A 33 0.47 0.96 0.94
CA VAL A 33 0.03 -0.36 0.46
C VAL A 33 0.76 -0.70 -0.85
N PHE A 34 0.79 0.25 -1.79
CA PHE A 34 1.45 0.08 -3.09
C PHE A 34 2.95 -0.21 -2.95
N ILE A 35 3.67 0.60 -2.17
CA ILE A 35 5.10 0.42 -1.93
C ILE A 35 5.37 -0.91 -1.22
N SER A 36 4.54 -1.27 -0.23
CA SER A 36 4.67 -2.54 0.48
C SER A 36 4.45 -3.75 -0.44
N GLY A 37 3.51 -3.66 -1.38
CA GLY A 37 3.29 -4.65 -2.44
C GLY A 37 4.55 -4.88 -3.28
N ILE A 38 5.15 -3.79 -3.76
CA ILE A 38 6.35 -3.86 -4.62
C ILE A 38 7.50 -4.52 -3.86
N ILE A 39 7.79 -4.05 -2.64
CA ILE A 39 8.87 -4.57 -1.81
C ILE A 39 8.60 -6.05 -1.45
N GLY A 40 7.36 -6.40 -1.15
CA GLY A 40 6.96 -7.77 -0.84
C GLY A 40 7.26 -8.73 -1.99
N TYR A 41 6.85 -8.41 -3.23
CA TYR A 41 7.17 -9.26 -4.39
C TYR A 41 8.66 -9.30 -4.70
N MET A 42 9.39 -8.18 -4.56
CA MET A 42 10.84 -8.18 -4.76
C MET A 42 11.56 -9.06 -3.74
N TRP A 43 11.06 -9.15 -2.50
CA TRP A 43 11.71 -9.91 -1.43
C TRP A 43 11.28 -11.37 -1.38
N LEU A 44 9.98 -11.66 -1.48
CA LEU A 44 9.42 -13.02 -1.40
C LEU A 44 9.68 -13.81 -2.69
N GLU A 45 9.48 -13.17 -3.84
CA GLU A 45 9.57 -13.84 -5.14
C GLU A 45 10.88 -13.54 -5.90
N GLY A 46 11.70 -12.63 -5.38
CA GLY A 46 12.95 -12.23 -6.04
C GLY A 46 12.73 -11.51 -7.37
N TRP A 47 11.53 -10.98 -7.62
CA TRP A 47 11.20 -10.32 -8.88
C TRP A 47 11.90 -8.97 -8.99
N ASN A 48 12.15 -8.53 -10.23
CA ASN A 48 12.65 -7.18 -10.46
C ASN A 48 11.58 -6.12 -10.16
N LEU A 49 12.00 -4.85 -10.08
CA LEU A 49 11.13 -3.72 -9.75
C LEU A 49 9.94 -3.60 -10.72
N LEU A 50 10.16 -3.78 -12.02
CA LEU A 50 9.13 -3.57 -13.03
C LEU A 50 8.04 -4.65 -12.96
N ASN A 51 8.43 -5.91 -12.81
CA ASN A 51 7.50 -7.03 -12.67
C ASN A 51 6.69 -6.90 -11.38
N SER A 52 7.36 -6.54 -10.28
CA SER A 52 6.72 -6.33 -8.97
C SER A 52 5.74 -5.15 -9.03
N PHE A 53 6.16 -4.02 -9.61
CA PHE A 53 5.30 -2.87 -9.85
C PHE A 53 4.07 -3.23 -10.68
N TYR A 54 4.29 -3.90 -11.82
CA TYR A 54 3.20 -4.27 -12.72
C TYR A 54 2.21 -5.24 -12.05
N MET A 55 2.71 -6.22 -11.29
CA MET A 55 1.86 -7.12 -10.50
C MET A 55 0.98 -6.35 -9.50
N VAL A 56 1.55 -5.38 -8.78
CA VAL A 56 0.80 -4.54 -7.83
C VAL A 56 -0.25 -3.71 -8.56
N VAL A 57 0.09 -3.11 -9.71
CA VAL A 57 -0.86 -2.34 -10.54
C VAL A 57 -2.05 -3.21 -10.92
N ILE A 58 -1.83 -4.36 -11.57
CA ILE A 58 -2.94 -5.19 -12.08
C ILE A 58 -3.77 -5.80 -10.94
N THR A 59 -3.16 -6.02 -9.78
CA THR A 59 -3.83 -6.53 -8.57
C THR A 59 -4.73 -5.47 -7.95
N LEU A 60 -4.18 -4.30 -7.61
CA LEU A 60 -4.90 -3.27 -6.86
C LEU A 60 -5.86 -2.45 -7.73
N SER A 61 -5.60 -2.37 -9.05
CA SER A 61 -6.55 -1.75 -9.99
C SER A 61 -7.76 -2.64 -10.31
N THR A 62 -7.79 -3.87 -9.80
CA THR A 62 -8.82 -4.89 -10.11
C THR A 62 -8.87 -5.30 -11.59
N VAL A 63 -7.89 -4.89 -12.41
CA VAL A 63 -7.79 -5.31 -13.81
C VAL A 63 -7.58 -6.82 -13.91
N GLY A 64 -6.70 -7.38 -13.08
CA GLY A 64 -6.46 -8.82 -12.96
C GLY A 64 -6.03 -9.49 -14.27
N PHE A 65 -4.72 -9.59 -14.53
CA PHE A 65 -4.18 -10.22 -15.74
C PHE A 65 -3.29 -11.43 -15.42
N MET A 66 -3.84 -12.40 -14.67
CA MET A 66 -3.07 -13.51 -14.10
C MET A 66 -1.82 -13.02 -13.32
N GLU A 67 -0.96 -13.94 -12.93
CA GLU A 67 0.32 -13.62 -12.31
C GLU A 67 1.34 -13.23 -13.40
N VAL A 68 2.13 -12.17 -13.17
CA VAL A 68 3.19 -11.73 -14.12
C VAL A 68 4.25 -12.81 -14.31
N LEU A 69 4.60 -13.50 -13.23
CA LEU A 69 5.48 -14.66 -13.16
C LEU A 69 4.85 -15.64 -12.15
N PRO A 70 5.21 -16.94 -12.16
CA PRO A 70 4.66 -17.91 -11.23
C PRO A 70 4.89 -17.49 -9.77
N LEU A 71 3.83 -17.45 -8.97
CA LEU A 71 3.92 -17.20 -7.54
C LEU A 71 4.23 -18.47 -6.75
N SER A 72 5.02 -18.33 -5.70
CA SER A 72 5.12 -19.31 -4.62
C SER A 72 3.84 -19.34 -3.76
N ASP A 73 3.70 -20.36 -2.91
CA ASP A 73 2.58 -20.42 -1.96
C ASP A 73 2.57 -19.23 -0.98
N ASP A 74 3.75 -18.78 -0.56
CA ASP A 74 3.92 -17.58 0.28
C ASP A 74 3.53 -16.31 -0.49
N GLY A 75 3.90 -16.23 -1.77
CA GLY A 75 3.50 -15.15 -2.68
C GLY A 75 2.00 -15.05 -2.84
N ARG A 76 1.30 -16.18 -3.01
CA ARG A 76 -0.16 -16.22 -3.12
C ARG A 76 -0.85 -15.76 -1.84
N LEU A 77 -0.35 -16.17 -0.67
CA LEU A 77 -0.86 -15.69 0.61
C LEU A 77 -0.64 -14.18 0.75
N PHE A 78 0.56 -13.70 0.39
CA PHE A 78 0.88 -12.28 0.37
C PHE A 78 -0.03 -11.49 -0.56
N THR A 79 -0.23 -11.94 -1.81
CA THR A 79 -1.15 -11.32 -2.78
C THR A 79 -2.56 -11.25 -2.22
N SER A 80 -3.02 -12.30 -1.54
CA SER A 80 -4.36 -12.32 -0.92
C SER A 80 -4.50 -11.24 0.16
N LEU A 81 -3.50 -11.07 1.02
CA LEU A 81 -3.48 -10.00 2.03
C LEU A 81 -3.36 -8.61 1.40
N LEU A 82 -2.57 -8.49 0.32
CA LEU A 82 -2.41 -7.23 -0.42
C LEU A 82 -3.73 -6.78 -1.05
N ILE A 83 -4.50 -7.70 -1.63
CA ILE A 83 -5.84 -7.43 -2.16
C ILE A 83 -6.76 -6.92 -1.04
N LEU A 84 -6.80 -7.63 0.10
CA LEU A 84 -7.61 -7.20 1.25
C LEU A 84 -7.19 -5.82 1.78
N GLY A 85 -5.89 -5.50 1.78
CA GLY A 85 -5.38 -4.20 2.17
C GLY A 85 -5.67 -3.08 1.16
N GLY A 86 -5.89 -3.43 -0.11
CA GLY A 86 -6.23 -2.51 -1.19
C GLY A 86 -7.72 -2.20 -1.32
N VAL A 87 -8.60 -3.03 -0.76
CA VAL A 87 -10.04 -2.81 -0.75
C VAL A 87 -10.39 -1.93 0.46
N GLY A 88 -10.52 -0.61 0.24
CA GLY A 88 -10.87 0.39 1.26
C GLY A 88 -11.37 1.68 0.66
#